data_AF-A0A6S5KBE9-F1
#
_entry.id   AF-A0A6S5KBE9-F1
#
_cell.length_a   1.000
_cell.length_b   1.000
_cell.length_c   1.000
_cell.angle_alpha   90.00
_cell.angle_beta   90.00
_cell.angle_gamma   90.00
#
_symmetry.space_group_name_H-M   'P 1'
#
loop_
_entity.id
_entity.type
_entity.pdbx_description
1 polymer ?
#
loop_
_entity_poly.entity_id
_entity_poly.type
_entity_poly.pdbx_seq_one_letter_code
_entity_poly.pdbx_strand_id
1 'polypeptide(L)'
;MSNIDKRALTDEAISKAFAGTNFGRDDFKNILAETVIDAAAGWRCGYTATTICTQLGLLTPKGCASALGLRFISEHVQRETKRLKDELEAKDKSISFLKDQLAQLANFNPDWDKLEAATYSLREHMAELTAARKRIAELEAREVLLPQRYSMLHRVDFDEPYHTEMVYKQHQVLEALHDAGVNVAAAGKGE
;
A
#
# COMPACT_ATOMS: atom_id res chain seq x y z
N MET A 1 -31.84 60.66 12.47
CA MET A 1 -32.00 59.19 12.40
C MET A 1 -31.12 58.58 13.47
N SER A 2 -31.71 57.77 14.33
CA SER A 2 -31.20 57.36 15.64
C SER A 2 -29.78 56.80 15.57
N ASN A 3 -28.94 57.34 16.44
CA ASN A 3 -27.64 56.79 16.81
C ASN A 3 -27.91 55.38 17.37
N ILE A 4 -27.83 54.36 16.52
CA ILE A 4 -27.92 52.96 16.96
C ILE A 4 -26.74 52.78 17.89
N ASP A 5 -27.00 52.74 19.19
CA ASP A 5 -26.00 52.47 20.22
C ASP A 5 -25.20 51.23 19.80
N LYS A 6 -23.99 51.47 19.30
CA LYS A 6 -23.02 50.45 18.91
C LYS A 6 -22.42 49.84 20.17
N ARG A 7 -23.26 49.28 21.03
CA ARG A 7 -22.77 48.48 22.16
C ARG A 7 -22.14 47.23 21.54
N ALA A 8 -20.81 47.23 21.44
CA ALA A 8 -20.07 46.06 21.01
C ALA A 8 -20.34 44.95 22.03
N LEU A 9 -20.83 43.81 21.54
CA LEU A 9 -21.00 42.62 22.38
C LEU A 9 -19.60 42.05 22.64
N THR A 10 -19.05 42.31 23.83
CA THR A 10 -17.71 41.85 24.21
C THR A 10 -17.74 40.44 24.77
N ASP A 11 -16.63 39.72 24.64
CA ASP A 11 -16.50 38.34 25.12
C ASP A 11 -16.65 38.24 26.65
N GLU A 12 -16.22 39.28 27.37
CA GLU A 12 -16.44 39.42 28.81
C GLU A 12 -17.92 39.53 29.17
N ALA A 13 -18.69 40.31 28.40
CA ALA A 13 -20.13 40.47 28.62
C ALA A 13 -20.87 39.15 28.36
N ILE A 14 -20.46 38.42 27.33
CA ILE A 14 -20.98 37.08 27.02
C ILE A 14 -20.65 36.11 28.16
N SER A 15 -19.37 35.99 28.54
CA SER A 15 -18.92 35.10 29.61
C SER A 15 -19.66 35.37 30.93
N LYS A 16 -19.83 36.65 31.28
CA LYS A 16 -20.58 37.06 32.47
C LYS A 16 -22.07 36.70 32.40
N ALA A 17 -22.68 36.77 31.22
CA ALA A 17 -24.08 36.41 31.03
C ALA A 17 -24.32 34.90 31.08
N PHE A 18 -23.31 34.09 30.74
CA PHE A 18 -23.33 32.63 30.89
C PHE A 18 -22.84 32.15 32.26
N ALA A 19 -22.36 33.03 33.13
CA ALA A 19 -21.86 32.66 34.45
C ALA A 19 -22.94 31.98 35.30
N GLY A 20 -22.62 30.79 35.84
CA GLY A 20 -23.56 30.00 36.65
C GLY A 20 -24.59 29.20 35.84
N THR A 21 -24.44 29.13 34.52
CA THR A 21 -25.30 28.30 33.65
C THR A 21 -24.59 27.00 33.25
N ASN A 22 -25.35 25.96 32.92
CA ASN A 22 -24.80 24.69 32.42
C ASN A 22 -25.51 24.30 31.11
N PHE A 23 -24.87 24.62 29.98
CA PHE A 23 -25.34 24.27 28.64
C PHE A 23 -24.71 22.97 28.09
N GLY A 24 -23.80 22.33 28.85
CA GLY A 24 -23.04 21.16 28.37
C GLY A 24 -22.01 21.46 27.27
N ARG A 25 -21.83 22.74 26.91
CA ARG A 25 -20.88 23.26 25.92
C ARG A 25 -20.48 24.69 26.27
N ASP A 26 -19.32 25.12 25.78
CA ASP A 26 -18.63 26.39 26.09
C ASP A 26 -18.54 27.35 24.89
N ASP A 27 -19.13 26.98 23.76
CA ASP A 27 -19.21 27.76 22.53
C ASP A 27 -20.31 28.84 22.59
N PHE A 28 -20.25 29.71 23.61
CA PHE A 28 -21.30 30.68 23.94
C PHE A 28 -21.77 31.53 22.75
N LYS A 29 -20.86 31.93 21.84
CA LYS A 29 -21.24 32.69 20.63
C LYS A 29 -22.13 31.89 19.67
N ASN A 30 -21.87 30.60 19.52
CA ASN A 30 -22.72 29.71 18.73
C ASN A 30 -24.08 29.54 19.40
N ILE A 31 -24.12 29.33 20.72
CA ILE A 31 -25.38 29.24 21.47
C ILE A 31 -26.24 30.48 21.25
N LEU A 32 -25.63 31.68 21.36
CA LEU A 32 -26.34 32.94 21.10
C LEU A 32 -26.80 33.03 19.64
N ALA A 33 -25.96 32.67 18.68
CA ALA A 33 -26.29 32.74 17.25
C ALA A 33 -27.45 31.81 16.91
N GLU A 34 -27.41 30.55 17.34
CA GLU A 34 -28.49 29.56 17.18
C GLU A 34 -29.79 30.07 17.78
N THR A 35 -29.74 30.58 19.01
CA THR A 35 -30.95 31.10 19.70
C THR A 35 -31.59 32.26 18.94
N VAL A 36 -30.79 33.15 18.36
CA VAL A 36 -31.30 34.28 17.58
C VAL A 36 -31.82 33.81 16.21
N ILE A 37 -31.19 32.79 15.59
CA ILE A 37 -31.67 32.18 14.34
C ILE A 37 -33.04 31.54 14.57
N ASP A 38 -33.18 30.74 15.63
CA ASP A 38 -34.44 30.12 16.03
C ASP A 38 -35.53 31.18 16.24
N ALA A 39 -35.21 32.23 16.99
CA ALA A 39 -36.13 33.34 17.23
C ALA A 39 -36.52 34.08 15.94
N ALA A 40 -35.59 34.26 14.99
CA ALA A 40 -35.86 34.85 13.68
C ALA A 40 -36.74 33.96 12.80
N ALA A 41 -36.59 32.63 12.92
CA ALA A 41 -37.42 31.63 12.25
C ALA A 41 -38.79 31.41 12.93
N GLY A 42 -39.03 32.03 14.09
CA GLY A 42 -40.25 31.84 14.88
C GLY A 42 -40.29 30.54 15.69
N TRP A 43 -39.13 29.89 15.88
CA TRP A 43 -38.99 28.68 16.67
C TRP A 43 -38.82 28.98 18.16
N ARG A 44 -39.21 28.02 19.00
CA ARG A 44 -39.06 28.14 20.46
C ARG A 44 -37.67 27.67 20.87
N CYS A 45 -36.90 28.55 21.49
CA CYS A 45 -35.65 28.23 22.17
C CYS A 45 -35.87 28.02 23.68
N GLY A 46 -34.88 27.39 24.34
CA GLY A 46 -34.92 27.14 25.79
C GLY A 46 -34.88 28.42 26.62
N TYR A 47 -35.61 28.44 27.75
CA TYR A 47 -35.83 29.63 28.58
C TYR A 47 -34.53 30.34 29.00
N THR A 48 -33.51 29.58 29.43
CA THR A 48 -32.22 30.14 29.85
C THR A 48 -31.53 30.88 28.71
N ALA A 49 -31.47 30.30 27.51
CA ALA A 49 -30.86 30.92 26.35
C ALA A 49 -31.62 32.16 25.90
N THR A 50 -32.96 32.09 25.86
CA THR A 50 -33.81 33.24 25.55
C THR A 50 -33.56 34.40 26.53
N THR A 51 -33.48 34.10 27.83
CA THR A 51 -33.27 35.09 28.88
C THR A 51 -31.91 35.79 28.71
N ILE A 52 -30.85 35.03 28.46
CA ILE A 52 -29.51 35.57 28.19
C ILE A 52 -29.52 36.45 26.94
N CYS A 53 -30.10 35.97 25.84
CA CYS A 53 -30.17 36.75 24.60
C CYS A 53 -31.00 38.03 24.75
N THR A 54 -32.07 38.02 25.54
CA THR A 54 -32.83 39.24 25.87
C THR A 54 -32.02 40.19 26.76
N GLN A 55 -31.29 39.70 27.77
CA GLN A 55 -30.41 40.52 28.62
C GLN A 55 -29.27 41.17 27.84
N LEU A 56 -28.72 40.47 26.85
CA LEU A 56 -27.69 40.98 25.94
C LEU A 56 -28.25 41.87 24.81
N GLY A 57 -29.58 42.02 24.71
CA GLY A 57 -30.24 42.84 23.69
C GLY A 57 -30.29 42.20 22.29
N LEU A 58 -29.96 40.92 22.17
CA LEU A 58 -30.03 40.16 20.90
C LEU A 58 -31.47 39.76 20.55
N LEU A 59 -32.33 39.61 21.55
CA LEU A 59 -33.77 39.42 21.40
C LEU A 59 -34.54 40.60 22.00
N THR A 60 -35.70 40.88 21.42
CA THR A 60 -36.71 41.78 21.99
C THR A 60 -37.37 41.15 23.23
N PRO A 61 -38.05 41.93 24.09
CA PRO A 61 -38.81 41.39 25.23
C PRO A 61 -39.92 40.40 24.82
N LYS A 62 -40.37 40.44 23.57
CA LYS A 62 -41.35 39.50 23.00
C LYS A 62 -40.71 38.19 22.49
N GLY A 63 -39.39 38.05 22.60
CA GLY A 63 -38.65 36.89 22.12
C GLY A 63 -38.30 36.91 20.63
N CYS A 64 -38.62 37.98 19.89
CA CYS A 64 -38.24 38.11 18.48
C CYS A 64 -36.80 38.61 18.33
N ALA A 65 -36.09 38.23 17.27
CA ALA A 65 -34.74 38.71 16.97
C ALA A 65 -34.69 40.25 16.85
N SER A 66 -33.71 40.88 17.51
CA SER A 66 -33.47 42.31 17.41
C SER A 66 -32.55 42.65 16.23
N ALA A 67 -32.45 43.93 15.86
CA ALA A 67 -31.49 44.38 14.85
C ALA A 67 -30.03 44.06 15.26
N LEU A 68 -29.73 44.13 16.56
CA LEU A 68 -28.42 43.74 17.10
C LEU A 68 -28.19 42.23 16.97
N GLY A 69 -29.21 41.42 17.27
CA GLY A 69 -29.17 39.97 17.11
C GLY A 69 -28.93 39.53 15.66
N LEU A 70 -29.66 40.11 14.72
CA LEU A 70 -29.48 39.82 13.29
C LEU A 70 -28.09 40.20 12.80
N ARG A 71 -27.57 41.37 13.21
CA ARG A 71 -26.20 41.77 12.89
C ARG A 71 -25.17 40.82 13.51
N PHE A 72 -25.38 40.41 14.76
CA PHE A 72 -24.52 39.46 15.44
C PHE A 72 -24.41 38.13 14.69
N ILE A 73 -25.54 37.53 14.27
CA ILE A 73 -25.52 36.30 13.45
C ILE A 73 -24.76 36.53 12.14
N SER A 74 -25.06 37.62 11.44
CA SER A 74 -24.43 37.91 10.14
C SER A 74 -22.91 38.02 10.27
N GLU A 75 -22.42 38.76 11.27
CA GLU A 75 -20.99 38.89 11.54
C GLU A 75 -20.35 37.56 11.99
N HIS A 76 -21.04 36.80 12.84
CA HIS A 76 -20.56 35.50 13.33
C HIS A 76 -20.40 34.49 12.18
N VAL A 77 -21.43 34.34 11.36
CA VAL A 77 -21.40 33.45 10.18
C VAL A 77 -20.32 33.87 9.20
N GLN A 78 -20.14 35.17 8.94
CA GLN A 78 -19.09 35.66 8.04
C GLN A 78 -17.68 35.35 8.56
N ARG A 79 -17.45 35.50 9.87
CA ARG A 79 -16.15 35.18 10.49
C ARG A 79 -15.84 33.69 10.42
N GLU A 80 -16.81 32.85 10.78
CA GLU A 80 -16.64 31.39 10.72
C GLU A 80 -16.43 30.92 9.27
N THR A 81 -17.19 31.46 8.31
CA THR A 81 -17.01 31.16 6.88
C THR A 81 -15.61 31.54 6.40
N LYS A 82 -15.11 32.72 6.80
CA LYS A 82 -13.76 33.17 6.45
C LYS A 82 -12.70 32.24 7.06
N ARG A 83 -12.82 31.92 8.36
CA ARG A 83 -11.91 31.02 9.06
C ARG A 83 -11.83 29.65 8.38
N LEU A 84 -12.98 29.05 8.09
CA LEU A 84 -13.05 27.74 7.42
C LEU A 84 -12.42 27.80 6.02
N LYS A 85 -12.61 28.91 5.29
CA LYS A 85 -11.97 29.13 4.00
C LYS A 85 -10.44 29.20 4.12
N ASP A 86 -9.93 29.97 5.08
CA ASP A 86 -8.49 30.11 5.31
C ASP A 86 -7.87 28.75 5.72
N GLU A 87 -8.55 27.98 6.58
CA GLU A 87 -8.14 26.62 6.97
C GLU A 87 -8.15 25.64 5.78
N LEU A 88 -9.14 25.75 4.89
CA LEU A 88 -9.22 24.93 3.67
C LEU A 88 -8.06 25.25 2.71
N GLU A 89 -7.80 26.53 2.46
CA GLU A 89 -6.68 26.96 1.61
C GLU A 89 -5.32 26.52 2.17
N ALA A 90 -5.15 26.51 3.51
CA ALA A 90 -3.94 26.00 4.14
C ALA A 90 -3.78 24.48 3.94
N LYS A 91 -4.87 23.72 4.06
CA LYS A 91 -4.88 22.28 3.81
C LYS A 91 -4.59 21.97 2.34
N ASP A 92 -5.16 22.71 1.40
CA ASP A 92 -4.91 22.53 -0.04
C ASP A 92 -3.42 22.72 -0.39
N LYS A 93 -2.77 23.73 0.19
CA LYS A 93 -1.32 23.94 0.04
C LYS A 93 -0.48 22.78 0.62
N SER A 94 -0.90 22.23 1.76
CA SER A 94 -0.23 21.07 2.34
C SER A 94 -0.43 19.81 1.47
N ILE A 95 -1.63 19.61 0.94
CA ILE A 95 -1.93 18.51 0.03
C ILE A 95 -1.13 18.62 -1.27
N SER A 96 -1.03 19.80 -1.86
CA SER A 96 -0.21 20.00 -3.07
C SER A 96 1.26 19.68 -2.80
N PHE A 97 1.80 20.14 -1.67
CA PHE A 97 3.18 19.83 -1.27
C PHE A 97 3.40 18.32 -1.09
N LEU A 98 2.51 17.61 -0.40
CA LEU A 98 2.62 16.17 -0.20
C LEU A 98 2.50 15.39 -1.52
N LYS A 99 1.64 15.85 -2.44
CA LYS A 99 1.54 15.28 -3.79
C LYS A 99 2.84 15.45 -4.57
N ASP A 100 3.49 16.61 -4.48
CA ASP A 100 4.77 16.85 -5.13
C ASP A 100 5.87 15.96 -4.55
N GLN A 101 5.92 15.79 -3.22
CA GLN A 101 6.86 14.85 -2.58
C GLN A 101 6.60 13.41 -3.01
N LEU A 102 5.33 13.00 -3.09
CA LEU A 102 4.97 11.66 -3.56
C LEU A 102 5.39 11.43 -5.01
N ALA A 103 5.20 12.43 -5.88
CA ALA A 103 5.63 12.36 -7.26
C ALA A 103 7.16 12.26 -7.39
N GLN A 104 7.91 12.99 -6.55
CA GLN A 104 9.37 12.88 -6.50
C GLN A 104 9.82 11.48 -6.08
N LEU A 105 9.18 10.88 -5.05
CA LEU A 105 9.48 9.52 -4.63
C LEU A 105 9.11 8.47 -5.68
N ALA A 106 7.98 8.64 -6.36
CA ALA A 106 7.57 7.76 -7.46
C ALA A 106 8.59 7.80 -8.62
N ASN A 107 9.11 8.99 -8.94
CA ASN A 107 10.15 9.14 -9.96
C ASN A 107 11.54 8.66 -9.51
N PHE A 108 11.75 8.45 -8.21
CA PHE A 108 13.01 7.90 -7.67
C PHE A 108 13.10 6.38 -7.77
N ASN A 109 12.08 5.67 -8.26
CA ASN A 109 12.18 4.23 -8.47
C ASN A 109 12.23 3.81 -9.95
N PRO A 110 13.29 4.18 -10.70
CA PRO A 110 13.56 3.71 -12.05
C PRO A 110 14.05 2.25 -12.09
N ASP A 111 14.22 1.62 -10.94
CA ASP A 111 14.71 0.25 -10.82
C ASP A 111 13.57 -0.77 -10.72
N TRP A 112 12.30 -0.37 -10.64
CA TRP A 112 11.17 -1.31 -10.74
C TRP A 112 11.21 -2.09 -12.05
N ASP A 113 11.47 -1.42 -13.19
CA ASP A 113 11.58 -2.06 -14.50
C ASP A 113 12.79 -3.01 -14.56
N LYS A 114 13.91 -2.62 -13.94
CA LYS A 114 15.11 -3.46 -13.89
C LYS A 114 14.92 -4.66 -12.96
N LEU A 115 14.24 -4.47 -11.85
CA LEU A 115 13.88 -5.52 -10.90
C LEU A 115 12.94 -6.50 -11.57
N GLU A 116 11.92 -6.01 -12.28
CA GLU A 116 11.01 -6.83 -13.05
C GLU A 116 11.75 -7.63 -14.13
N ALA A 117 12.62 -6.99 -14.92
CA ALA A 117 13.48 -7.68 -15.89
C ALA A 117 14.38 -8.75 -15.24
N ALA A 118 15.01 -8.45 -14.11
CA ALA A 118 15.84 -9.40 -13.38
C ALA A 118 15.03 -10.60 -12.84
N THR A 119 13.78 -10.38 -12.41
CA THR A 119 12.91 -11.48 -11.96
C THR A 119 12.47 -12.38 -13.11
N TYR A 120 12.21 -11.82 -14.30
CA TYR A 120 11.92 -12.63 -15.49
C TYR A 120 13.13 -13.46 -15.92
N SER A 121 14.32 -12.85 -15.98
CA SER A 121 15.57 -13.56 -16.31
C SER A 121 15.88 -14.67 -15.29
N LEU A 122 15.70 -14.39 -13.98
CA LEU A 122 15.91 -15.41 -12.95
C LEU A 122 14.92 -16.58 -13.09
N ARG A 123 13.65 -16.30 -13.44
CA ARG A 123 12.64 -17.35 -13.66
C ARG A 123 13.02 -18.24 -14.83
N GLU A 124 13.52 -17.67 -15.92
CA GLU A 124 13.96 -18.41 -17.10
C GLU A 124 15.13 -19.33 -16.76
N HIS A 125 16.18 -18.80 -16.12
CA HIS A 125 17.33 -19.61 -15.70
C HIS A 125 16.96 -20.70 -14.69
N MET A 126 15.99 -20.47 -13.80
CA MET A 126 15.48 -21.52 -12.92
C MET A 126 14.76 -22.64 -13.69
N ALA A 127 14.01 -22.30 -14.75
CA ALA A 127 13.35 -23.28 -15.60
C ALA A 127 14.39 -24.12 -16.38
N GLU A 128 15.39 -23.48 -16.97
CA GLU A 128 16.51 -24.14 -17.65
C GLU A 128 17.26 -25.07 -16.70
N LEU A 129 17.61 -24.59 -15.50
CA LEU A 129 18.31 -25.39 -14.49
C LEU A 129 17.48 -26.59 -14.06
N THR A 130 16.16 -26.43 -13.93
CA THR A 130 15.25 -27.53 -13.58
C THR A 130 15.19 -28.56 -14.71
N ALA A 131 15.13 -28.13 -15.97
CA ALA A 131 15.15 -29.03 -17.12
C ALA A 131 16.49 -29.78 -17.24
N ALA A 132 17.61 -29.07 -17.08
CA ALA A 132 18.95 -29.67 -17.08
C ALA A 132 19.13 -30.68 -15.94
N ARG A 133 18.69 -30.35 -14.73
CA ARG A 133 18.72 -31.27 -13.58
C ARG A 133 17.91 -32.54 -13.83
N LYS A 134 16.71 -32.42 -14.42
CA LYS A 134 15.90 -33.58 -14.82
C LYS A 134 16.63 -34.44 -15.84
N ARG A 135 17.27 -33.82 -16.83
CA ARG A 135 18.05 -34.53 -17.86
C ARG A 135 19.26 -35.26 -17.27
N ILE A 136 19.98 -34.63 -16.33
CA ILE A 136 21.10 -35.27 -15.62
C ILE A 136 20.60 -36.46 -14.82
N ALA A 137 19.52 -36.31 -14.03
CA ALA A 137 18.96 -37.40 -13.26
C ALA A 137 18.51 -38.58 -14.14
N GLU A 138 17.93 -38.30 -15.32
CA GLU A 138 17.57 -39.33 -16.30
C GLU A 138 18.81 -40.05 -16.83
N LEU A 139 19.90 -39.33 -17.12
CA LEU A 139 21.14 -39.92 -17.60
C LEU A 139 21.86 -40.73 -16.51
N GLU A 140 21.88 -40.25 -15.27
CA GLU A 140 22.47 -40.95 -14.12
C GLU A 140 21.70 -42.22 -13.75
N ALA A 141 20.39 -42.27 -14.01
CA ALA A 141 19.58 -43.48 -13.78
C ALA A 141 19.71 -44.53 -14.90
N ARG A 142 20.36 -44.22 -16.04
CA ARG A 142 20.56 -45.19 -17.12
C ARG A 142 21.73 -46.11 -16.78
N GLU A 143 21.43 -47.40 -16.68
CA GLU A 143 22.44 -48.45 -16.52
C GLU A 143 22.70 -49.17 -17.85
N VAL A 144 23.97 -49.46 -18.15
CA VAL A 144 24.35 -50.24 -19.35
C VAL A 144 24.36 -51.72 -18.98
N LEU A 145 23.47 -52.50 -19.62
CA LEU A 145 23.46 -53.95 -19.48
C LEU A 145 24.55 -54.56 -20.38
N LEU A 146 25.58 -55.13 -19.75
CA LEU A 146 26.64 -55.81 -20.48
C LEU A 146 26.18 -57.21 -20.96
N PRO A 147 26.66 -57.66 -22.14
CA PRO A 147 26.34 -58.98 -22.68
C PRO A 147 26.91 -60.10 -21.79
N GLN A 148 26.43 -61.33 -21.95
CA GLN A 148 26.92 -62.46 -21.16
C GLN A 148 28.41 -62.72 -21.44
N ARG A 149 29.20 -62.93 -20.37
CA ARG A 149 30.62 -63.31 -20.49
C ARG A 149 30.73 -64.72 -21.05
N TYR A 150 31.74 -64.96 -21.89
CA TYR A 150 32.08 -66.28 -22.41
C TYR A 150 33.51 -66.67 -22.03
N SER A 151 33.77 -67.97 -21.96
CA SER A 151 35.09 -68.50 -21.65
C SER A 151 36.00 -68.49 -22.88
N MET A 152 37.27 -68.10 -22.68
CA MET A 152 38.31 -68.10 -23.71
C MET A 152 38.85 -69.50 -24.06
N LEU A 153 38.37 -70.56 -23.40
CA LEU A 153 38.82 -71.96 -23.48
C LEU A 153 38.88 -72.58 -24.89
N HIS A 154 38.33 -71.93 -25.92
CA HIS A 154 38.25 -72.46 -27.29
C HIS A 154 38.89 -71.57 -28.35
N ARG A 155 39.70 -70.56 -27.96
CA ARG A 155 40.47 -69.77 -28.94
C ARG A 155 41.83 -70.41 -29.19
N VAL A 156 42.04 -70.77 -30.45
CA VAL A 156 43.21 -71.52 -30.95
C VAL A 156 44.53 -70.72 -30.84
N ASP A 157 44.44 -69.41 -30.60
CA ASP A 157 45.56 -68.46 -30.71
C ASP A 157 46.05 -67.90 -29.36
N PHE A 158 45.62 -68.46 -28.22
CA PHE A 158 45.93 -67.94 -26.88
C PHE A 158 46.70 -68.94 -26.00
N ASP A 159 47.64 -68.44 -25.19
CA ASP A 159 48.41 -69.25 -24.23
C ASP A 159 47.51 -69.87 -23.13
N GLU A 160 47.97 -71.01 -22.59
CA GLU A 160 47.33 -71.84 -21.56
C GLU A 160 46.82 -71.08 -20.30
N PRO A 161 47.44 -69.99 -19.81
CA PRO A 161 46.97 -69.24 -18.63
C PRO A 161 45.62 -68.53 -18.81
N TYR A 162 45.23 -68.20 -20.05
CA TYR A 162 44.03 -67.40 -20.34
C TYR A 162 42.76 -68.25 -20.53
N HIS A 163 42.88 -69.56 -20.50
CA HIS A 163 41.81 -70.52 -20.78
C HIS A 163 40.64 -70.46 -19.79
N THR A 164 40.89 -70.01 -18.55
CA THR A 164 39.87 -69.85 -17.51
C THR A 164 39.28 -68.44 -17.41
N GLU A 165 39.77 -67.46 -18.18
CA GLU A 165 39.26 -66.10 -18.11
C GLU A 165 37.91 -65.96 -18.82
N MET A 166 36.98 -65.29 -18.14
CA MET A 166 35.66 -64.94 -18.67
C MET A 166 35.73 -63.55 -19.32
N VAL A 167 35.45 -63.43 -20.61
CA VAL A 167 35.58 -62.16 -21.35
C VAL A 167 34.28 -61.77 -22.05
N TYR A 168 34.20 -60.51 -22.50
CA TYR A 168 33.12 -60.02 -23.34
C TYR A 168 33.54 -59.96 -24.80
N LYS A 169 32.59 -60.12 -25.74
CA LYS A 169 32.87 -59.89 -27.16
C LYS A 169 32.90 -58.39 -27.42
N GLN A 170 33.99 -57.90 -28.00
CA GLN A 170 34.18 -56.47 -28.24
C GLN A 170 33.00 -55.82 -28.98
N HIS A 171 32.52 -56.42 -30.08
CA HIS A 171 31.41 -55.85 -30.84
C HIS A 171 30.10 -55.75 -30.03
N GLN A 172 29.81 -56.73 -29.16
CA GLN A 172 28.59 -56.73 -28.35
C GLN A 172 28.64 -55.70 -27.22
N VAL A 173 29.84 -55.43 -26.67
CA VAL A 173 30.02 -54.36 -25.69
C VAL A 173 29.88 -52.99 -26.36
N LEU A 174 30.45 -52.83 -27.56
CA LEU A 174 30.30 -51.59 -28.32
C LEU A 174 28.85 -51.33 -28.73
N GLU A 175 28.11 -52.37 -29.12
CA GLU A 175 26.67 -52.31 -29.41
C GLU A 175 25.87 -51.92 -28.16
N ALA A 176 26.10 -52.58 -27.02
CA ALA A 176 25.42 -52.24 -25.75
C ALA A 176 25.72 -50.80 -25.28
N LEU A 177 26.94 -50.31 -25.47
CA LEU A 177 27.31 -48.93 -25.16
C LEU A 177 26.65 -47.93 -26.13
N HIS A 178 26.63 -48.26 -27.42
CA HIS A 178 25.97 -47.44 -28.43
C HIS A 178 24.45 -47.35 -28.20
N ASP A 179 23.80 -48.47 -27.87
CA ASP A 179 22.36 -48.51 -27.54
C ASP A 179 22.03 -47.73 -26.26
N ALA A 180 22.96 -47.66 -25.31
CA ALA A 180 22.86 -46.79 -24.14
C ALA A 180 23.16 -45.31 -24.44
N GLY A 181 23.54 -44.97 -25.68
CA GLY A 181 23.92 -43.63 -26.11
C GLY A 181 25.28 -43.16 -25.61
N VAL A 182 26.17 -44.10 -25.27
CA VAL A 182 27.54 -43.83 -24.80
C VAL A 182 28.51 -43.92 -25.98
N ASN A 183 29.11 -42.78 -26.33
CA ASN A 183 30.13 -42.73 -27.38
C ASN A 183 31.46 -43.27 -26.87
N VAL A 184 32.05 -44.23 -27.60
CA VAL A 184 33.38 -44.78 -27.32
C VAL A 184 34.38 -44.14 -28.28
N ALA A 185 35.31 -43.33 -27.75
CA ALA A 185 36.44 -42.82 -28.52
C ALA A 185 37.58 -43.84 -28.49
N ALA A 186 38.25 -44.06 -29.63
CA ALA A 186 39.54 -44.74 -29.62
C ALA A 186 40.52 -43.88 -28.82
N ALA A 187 41.21 -44.46 -27.83
CA ALA A 187 42.32 -43.79 -27.19
C ALA A 187 43.33 -43.42 -28.29
N GLY A 188 43.41 -42.13 -28.62
CA GLY A 188 44.47 -41.62 -29.48
C GLY A 188 45.80 -42.06 -28.89
N LYS A 189 46.66 -42.64 -29.73
CA LYS A 189 48.08 -42.79 -29.41
C LYS A 189 48.57 -41.46 -28.87
N GLY A 190 48.97 -41.43 -27.60
CA GLY A 190 49.74 -40.34 -27.07
C GLY A 190 51.05 -40.27 -27.86
N GLU A 191 51.25 -39.16 -28.56
CA GLU A 191 52.55 -38.62 -28.93
C GLU A 191 52.60 -37.17 -28.40
#